data_AF-A0A2V8IU50-F1
#
_entry.id   AF-A0A2V8IU50-F1
#
_cell.length_a   1.000
_cell.length_b   1.000
_cell.length_c   1.000
_cell.angle_alpha   90.00
_cell.angle_beta   90.00
_cell.angle_gamma   90.00
#
_symmetry.space_group_name_H-M   'P 1'
#
loop_
_entity.id
_entity.type
_entity.pdbx_description
1 polymer ?
#
loop_
_entity_poly.entity_id
_entity_poly.type
_entity_poly.pdbx_seq_one_letter_code
_entity_poly.pdbx_strand_id
1 'polypeptide(L)'
;MNTFLMVVLLLQSSLLLPPRSLAVNPAAVSQVPAKLQKDYDKLWSRFVSGQADAQLAKDIENFLKKQKNFDPALTIAAYIELYKGNDAVAARKFQQALAANSKNWIAVYYLGELAYAHQDYAQANTFYSLLLSLDKTRTEIEPKREKTLLLATENLVRSAAQAEADNRFSDAEQLYRQALSIAPKDPTLHSRFADLLTKAGKPNEAEGERRIAEELMPHRTAIVRSNPASKNDSLEDLGRWGNEIERYHEIRDAQATTREQIAAIIVKYFPQILEHRQNRQIVTDVDAAWASEEIQIVVDTGLMDLFPNHTFEPSTLTTRGEFAVAMARLIRLLGLFPNDNPRIPTTDVVPTNTQYRDVQLVLGYAVMSVHDSGAFDISGELPGREAVGAAERLLKTFQQSQH
;
A
#
# COMPACT_ATOMS: atom_id res chain seq x y z
N MET A 1 2.68 -16.27 35.48
CA MET A 1 1.25 -16.08 35.16
C MET A 1 1.15 -14.65 34.61
N ASN A 2 1.40 -14.41 33.32
CA ASN A 2 0.51 -14.70 32.21
C ASN A 2 1.30 -15.06 30.94
N THR A 3 1.38 -16.35 30.66
CA THR A 3 1.79 -16.96 29.39
C THR A 3 0.64 -16.98 28.39
N PHE A 4 -0.08 -15.86 28.24
CA PHE A 4 -1.28 -15.81 27.37
C PHE A 4 -1.30 -14.65 26.35
N LEU A 5 -0.26 -13.81 26.29
CA LEU A 5 -0.17 -12.72 25.30
C LEU A 5 0.98 -12.90 24.29
N MET A 6 1.51 -14.12 24.16
CA MET A 6 2.59 -14.44 23.23
C MET A 6 2.27 -15.73 22.45
N VAL A 7 1.01 -15.93 22.06
CA VAL A 7 0.55 -17.07 21.23
C VAL A 7 -0.29 -16.62 20.02
N VAL A 8 -0.59 -15.32 19.83
CA VAL A 8 -1.43 -14.86 18.70
C VAL A 8 -0.63 -14.28 17.52
N LEU A 9 0.70 -14.13 17.62
CA LEU A 9 1.56 -13.64 16.52
C LEU A 9 2.46 -14.72 15.89
N LEU A 10 2.02 -15.98 15.92
CA LEU A 10 2.52 -17.05 15.07
C LEU A 10 1.38 -17.71 14.28
N LEU A 11 0.40 -16.91 13.85
CA LEU A 11 -0.42 -17.31 12.71
C LEU A 11 0.47 -17.13 11.48
N GLN A 12 0.98 -18.25 10.95
CA GLN A 12 1.33 -18.34 9.54
C GLN A 12 0.25 -17.59 8.76
N SER A 13 0.67 -16.71 7.86
CA SER A 13 -0.16 -15.92 6.95
C SER A 13 -1.14 -16.82 6.19
N SER A 14 -2.25 -17.18 6.84
CA SER A 14 -3.23 -18.09 6.30
C SER A 14 -4.06 -17.31 5.30
N LEU A 15 -4.04 -17.79 4.05
CA LEU A 15 -4.84 -17.24 2.98
C LEU A 15 -6.31 -17.22 3.41
N LEU A 16 -6.90 -16.03 3.52
CA LEU A 16 -8.31 -15.87 3.84
C LEU A 16 -9.16 -16.32 2.65
N LEU A 17 -9.76 -17.51 2.76
CA LEU A 17 -10.60 -18.08 1.72
C LEU A 17 -12.05 -17.60 1.87
N PRO A 18 -12.73 -17.24 0.78
CA PRO A 18 -14.17 -16.97 0.83
C PRO A 18 -14.93 -18.26 1.21
N PRO A 19 -16.18 -18.17 1.71
CA PRO A 19 -17.07 -19.33 1.76
C PRO A 19 -17.16 -20.03 0.39
N ARG A 20 -17.28 -21.36 0.36
CA ARG A 20 -17.33 -22.12 -0.91
C ARG A 20 -18.46 -21.71 -1.83
N SER A 21 -19.56 -21.19 -1.28
CA SER A 21 -20.69 -20.63 -2.04
C SER A 21 -20.35 -19.35 -2.81
N LEU A 22 -19.29 -18.64 -2.41
CA LEU A 22 -18.78 -17.44 -3.06
C LEU A 22 -17.52 -17.69 -3.88
N ALA A 23 -17.03 -18.94 -3.93
CA ALA A 23 -15.92 -19.30 -4.80
C ALA A 23 -16.33 -19.13 -6.27
N VAL A 24 -15.42 -18.59 -7.08
CA VAL A 24 -15.68 -18.34 -8.50
C VAL A 24 -15.78 -19.67 -9.23
N ASN A 25 -16.90 -19.87 -9.94
CA ASN A 25 -17.13 -21.07 -10.72
C ASN A 25 -16.10 -21.16 -11.87
N PRO A 26 -15.30 -22.23 -11.99
CA PRO A 26 -14.32 -22.37 -13.08
C PRO A 26 -14.89 -22.29 -14.50
N ALA A 27 -16.19 -22.54 -14.69
CA ALA A 27 -16.87 -22.34 -15.97
C ALA A 27 -16.99 -20.85 -16.37
N ALA A 28 -16.80 -19.92 -15.43
CA ALA A 28 -16.75 -18.48 -15.74
C ALA A 28 -15.49 -18.09 -16.52
N VAL A 29 -14.45 -18.93 -16.49
CA VAL A 29 -13.12 -18.61 -17.03
C VAL A 29 -12.65 -19.61 -18.07
N SER A 30 -13.45 -20.64 -18.33
CA SER A 30 -13.10 -21.79 -19.15
C SER A 30 -14.33 -22.37 -19.80
N GLN A 31 -14.19 -22.76 -21.07
CA GLN A 31 -15.30 -23.30 -21.83
C GLN A 31 -15.59 -24.74 -21.39
N VAL A 32 -16.81 -24.98 -20.90
CA VAL A 32 -17.31 -26.32 -20.60
C VAL A 32 -18.06 -26.85 -21.83
N PRO A 33 -17.61 -27.94 -22.47
CA PRO A 33 -18.34 -28.53 -23.59
C PRO A 33 -19.73 -29.01 -23.16
N ALA A 34 -20.75 -28.80 -24.00
CA ALA A 34 -22.14 -29.17 -23.69
C ALA A 34 -22.31 -30.65 -23.28
N LYS A 35 -21.51 -31.55 -23.86
CA LYS A 35 -21.51 -32.99 -23.52
C LYS A 35 -21.04 -33.29 -22.10
N LEU A 36 -20.26 -32.40 -21.49
CA LEU A 36 -19.69 -32.53 -20.15
C LEU A 36 -20.38 -31.64 -19.11
N GLN A 37 -21.27 -30.74 -19.53
CA GLN A 37 -21.92 -29.75 -18.68
C GLN A 37 -22.58 -30.37 -17.45
N LYS A 38 -23.40 -31.42 -17.67
CA LYS A 38 -24.12 -32.09 -16.58
C LYS A 38 -23.20 -32.74 -15.55
N ASP A 39 -22.14 -33.40 -16.01
CA ASP A 39 -21.16 -34.02 -15.12
C ASP A 39 -20.36 -32.96 -14.35
N TYR A 40 -19.99 -31.87 -15.02
CA TYR A 40 -19.32 -30.72 -14.41
C TYR A 40 -20.19 -30.05 -13.33
N ASP A 41 -21.45 -29.73 -13.64
CA ASP A 41 -22.35 -29.07 -12.70
C ASP A 41 -22.56 -29.90 -11.42
N LYS A 42 -22.55 -31.23 -11.55
CA LYS A 42 -22.59 -32.15 -10.41
C LYS A 42 -21.32 -32.06 -9.55
N LEU A 43 -20.14 -31.92 -10.16
CA LEU A 43 -18.88 -31.73 -9.42
C LEU A 43 -18.88 -30.37 -8.70
N TRP A 44 -19.28 -29.30 -9.40
CA TRP A 44 -19.32 -27.95 -8.86
C TRP A 44 -20.32 -27.80 -7.70
N SER A 45 -21.56 -28.28 -7.87
CA SER A 45 -22.59 -28.22 -6.81
C SER A 45 -22.17 -28.93 -5.53
N ARG A 46 -21.47 -30.07 -5.65
CA ARG A 46 -20.93 -30.80 -4.48
C ARG A 46 -19.77 -30.09 -3.81
N PHE A 47 -18.92 -29.42 -4.58
CA PHE A 47 -17.88 -28.57 -4.01
C PHE A 47 -18.52 -27.44 -3.19
N VAL A 48 -19.49 -26.73 -3.77
CA VAL A 48 -20.21 -25.61 -3.13
C VAL A 48 -20.93 -26.06 -1.86
N SER A 49 -21.54 -27.25 -1.85
CA SER A 49 -22.23 -27.76 -0.67
C SER A 49 -21.31 -28.16 0.49
N GLY A 50 -20.00 -28.31 0.24
CA GLY A 50 -19.02 -28.66 1.26
C GLY A 50 -19.12 -30.11 1.76
N GLN A 51 -19.90 -30.97 1.11
CA GLN A 51 -20.18 -32.32 1.61
C GLN A 51 -19.31 -33.39 0.92
N ALA A 52 -18.74 -34.27 1.75
CA ALA A 52 -18.03 -35.48 1.32
C ALA A 52 -16.82 -35.23 0.37
N ASP A 53 -15.92 -34.32 0.76
CA ASP A 53 -14.71 -33.96 0.00
C ASP A 53 -13.86 -35.16 -0.43
N ALA A 54 -13.73 -36.18 0.43
CA ALA A 54 -12.98 -37.39 0.09
C ALA A 54 -13.60 -38.15 -1.08
N GLN A 55 -14.94 -38.23 -1.15
CA GLN A 55 -15.63 -38.85 -2.27
C GLN A 55 -15.62 -37.94 -3.51
N LEU A 56 -15.81 -36.64 -3.32
CA LEU A 56 -15.73 -35.67 -4.41
C LEU A 56 -14.36 -35.70 -5.10
N ALA A 57 -13.27 -35.76 -4.34
CA ALA A 57 -11.92 -35.87 -4.88
C ALA A 57 -11.75 -37.12 -5.76
N LYS A 58 -12.25 -38.29 -5.31
CA LYS A 58 -12.25 -39.54 -6.11
C LYS A 58 -13.06 -39.40 -7.39
N ASP A 59 -14.21 -38.74 -7.32
CA ASP A 59 -15.08 -38.55 -8.49
C ASP A 59 -14.43 -37.60 -9.51
N ILE A 60 -13.75 -36.54 -9.04
CA ILE A 60 -12.95 -35.65 -9.89
C ILE A 60 -11.78 -36.41 -10.53
N GLU A 61 -11.05 -37.23 -9.77
CA GLU A 61 -9.96 -38.04 -10.34
C GLU A 61 -10.45 -39.00 -11.43
N ASN A 62 -11.59 -39.66 -11.21
CA ASN A 62 -12.19 -40.54 -12.20
C ASN A 62 -12.67 -39.78 -13.44
N PHE A 63 -13.18 -38.56 -13.26
CA PHE A 63 -13.52 -37.66 -14.36
C PHE A 63 -12.26 -37.27 -15.16
N LEU A 64 -11.19 -36.84 -14.49
CA LEU A 64 -9.92 -36.43 -15.10
C LEU A 64 -9.17 -37.58 -15.79
N LYS A 65 -9.35 -38.85 -15.38
CA LYS A 65 -8.82 -40.01 -16.14
C LYS A 65 -9.31 -40.03 -17.59
N LYS A 66 -10.57 -39.63 -17.81
CA LYS A 66 -11.19 -39.54 -19.14
C LYS A 66 -10.93 -38.19 -19.81
N GLN A 67 -10.88 -37.12 -19.01
CA GLN A 67 -10.74 -35.73 -19.45
C GLN A 67 -9.45 -35.10 -18.91
N LYS A 68 -8.28 -35.57 -19.38
CA LYS A 68 -6.96 -35.30 -18.75
C LYS A 68 -6.60 -33.82 -18.62
N ASN A 69 -7.03 -32.97 -19.55
CA ASN A 69 -6.69 -31.54 -19.59
C ASN A 69 -7.93 -30.66 -19.33
N PHE A 70 -8.90 -31.16 -18.56
CA PHE A 70 -10.10 -30.40 -18.25
C PHE A 70 -9.87 -29.48 -17.05
N ASP A 71 -9.40 -28.27 -17.35
CA ASP A 71 -8.99 -27.29 -16.35
C ASP A 71 -10.07 -26.86 -15.34
N PRO A 72 -11.39 -26.87 -15.64
CA PRO A 72 -12.40 -26.59 -14.64
C PRO A 72 -12.40 -27.62 -13.50
N ALA A 73 -12.26 -28.92 -13.81
CA ALA A 73 -12.20 -29.96 -12.78
C ALA A 73 -10.86 -29.96 -12.04
N LEU A 74 -9.75 -29.62 -12.71
CA LEU A 74 -8.45 -29.41 -12.04
C LEU A 74 -8.53 -28.24 -11.05
N THR A 75 -9.22 -27.16 -11.40
CA THR A 75 -9.45 -26.00 -10.53
C THR A 75 -10.31 -26.36 -9.32
N ILE A 76 -11.38 -27.15 -9.50
CA ILE A 76 -12.18 -27.66 -8.35
C ILE A 76 -11.32 -28.55 -7.45
N ALA A 77 -10.50 -29.43 -8.02
CA ALA A 77 -9.59 -30.28 -7.23
C ALA A 77 -8.58 -29.44 -6.44
N ALA A 78 -8.08 -28.35 -7.03
CA ALA A 78 -7.19 -27.41 -6.36
C ALA A 78 -7.90 -26.68 -5.20
N TYR A 79 -9.13 -26.22 -5.41
CA TYR A 79 -9.94 -25.64 -4.33
C TYR A 79 -10.12 -26.60 -3.17
N ILE A 80 -10.49 -27.86 -3.40
CA ILE A 80 -10.67 -28.83 -2.31
C ILE A 80 -9.42 -28.91 -1.43
N GLU A 81 -8.24 -28.99 -2.04
CA GLU A 81 -6.97 -29.04 -1.29
C GLU A 81 -6.67 -27.72 -0.59
N LEU A 82 -7.01 -26.58 -1.21
CA LEU A 82 -6.86 -25.27 -0.60
C LEU A 82 -7.72 -25.10 0.66
N TYR A 83 -8.99 -25.52 0.61
CA TYR A 83 -9.89 -25.48 1.79
C TYR A 83 -9.51 -26.50 2.88
N LYS A 84 -8.67 -27.50 2.58
CA LYS A 84 -8.08 -28.41 3.58
C LYS A 84 -6.81 -27.84 4.22
N GLY A 85 -6.27 -26.72 3.70
CA GLY A 85 -4.96 -26.19 4.09
C GLY A 85 -3.78 -26.95 3.48
N ASN A 86 -4.01 -27.75 2.43
CA ASN A 86 -2.96 -28.52 1.76
C ASN A 86 -2.31 -27.69 0.64
N ASP A 87 -1.70 -26.56 0.98
CA ASP A 87 -1.20 -25.55 0.05
C ASP A 87 -0.29 -26.11 -1.04
N ALA A 88 0.66 -26.99 -0.68
CA ALA A 88 1.58 -27.59 -1.63
C ALA A 88 0.90 -28.53 -2.65
N VAL A 89 -0.24 -29.13 -2.29
CA VAL A 89 -1.03 -29.97 -3.20
C VAL A 89 -1.97 -29.10 -4.03
N ALA A 90 -2.56 -28.07 -3.42
CA ALA A 90 -3.38 -27.07 -4.11
C ALA A 90 -2.60 -26.36 -5.21
N ALA A 91 -1.39 -25.86 -4.91
CA ALA A 91 -0.49 -25.22 -5.87
C ALA A 91 -0.19 -26.14 -7.07
N ARG A 92 0.16 -27.40 -6.83
CA ARG A 92 0.40 -28.38 -7.91
C ARG A 92 -0.82 -28.58 -8.81
N LYS A 93 -2.03 -28.60 -8.24
CA LYS A 93 -3.28 -28.74 -9.02
C LYS A 93 -3.62 -27.46 -9.78
N PHE A 94 -3.40 -26.28 -9.20
CA PHE A 94 -3.55 -25.01 -9.93
C PHE A 94 -2.54 -24.89 -11.07
N GLN A 95 -1.28 -25.33 -10.88
CA GLN A 95 -0.29 -25.40 -11.95
C GLN A 95 -0.74 -26.32 -13.08
N GLN A 96 -1.34 -27.48 -12.77
CA GLN A 96 -1.92 -28.37 -13.79
C GLN A 96 -3.09 -27.70 -14.52
N ALA A 97 -3.97 -26.99 -13.81
CA ALA A 97 -5.08 -26.25 -14.43
C ALA A 97 -4.56 -25.15 -15.37
N LEU A 98 -3.55 -24.38 -14.93
CA LEU A 98 -2.91 -23.34 -15.74
C LEU A 98 -2.17 -23.92 -16.96
N ALA A 99 -1.55 -25.09 -16.83
CA ALA A 99 -0.93 -25.78 -17.95
C ALA A 99 -1.96 -26.28 -18.98
N ALA A 100 -3.15 -26.66 -18.53
CA ALA A 100 -4.25 -27.07 -19.41
C ALA A 100 -4.93 -25.85 -20.08
N ASN A 101 -5.01 -24.72 -19.39
CA ASN A 101 -5.55 -23.46 -19.91
C ASN A 101 -4.72 -22.27 -19.40
N SER A 102 -3.89 -21.71 -20.28
CA SER A 102 -3.01 -20.57 -19.96
C SER A 102 -3.76 -19.29 -19.61
N LYS A 103 -5.08 -19.23 -19.87
CA LYS A 103 -5.96 -18.10 -19.51
C LYS A 103 -6.76 -18.31 -18.23
N ASN A 104 -6.53 -19.41 -17.50
CA ASN A 104 -7.21 -19.69 -16.24
C ASN A 104 -6.70 -18.73 -15.15
N TRP A 105 -7.30 -17.54 -15.09
CA TRP A 105 -6.91 -16.50 -14.15
C TRP A 105 -7.18 -16.89 -12.69
N ILE A 106 -8.13 -17.82 -12.43
CA ILE A 106 -8.36 -18.36 -11.09
C ILE A 106 -7.11 -19.07 -10.60
N ALA A 107 -6.54 -19.95 -11.42
CA ALA A 107 -5.32 -20.67 -11.08
C ALA A 107 -4.15 -19.70 -10.85
N VAL A 108 -3.99 -18.69 -11.72
CA VAL A 108 -2.96 -17.66 -11.56
C VAL A 108 -3.12 -16.89 -10.26
N TYR A 109 -4.34 -16.43 -9.94
CA TYR A 109 -4.64 -15.70 -8.71
C TYR A 109 -4.24 -16.51 -7.47
N TYR A 110 -4.75 -17.74 -7.34
CA TYR A 110 -4.48 -18.55 -6.15
C TYR A 110 -3.02 -19.02 -6.06
N LEU A 111 -2.32 -19.21 -7.19
CA LEU A 111 -0.87 -19.44 -7.18
C LEU A 111 -0.11 -18.23 -6.64
N GLY A 112 -0.51 -17.01 -7.03
CA GLY A 112 0.05 -15.77 -6.48
C GLY A 112 -0.21 -15.63 -4.98
N GLU A 113 -1.44 -15.87 -4.54
CA GLU A 113 -1.80 -15.81 -3.12
C GLU A 113 -1.05 -16.86 -2.27
N LEU A 114 -0.91 -18.10 -2.77
CA LEU A 114 -0.16 -19.15 -2.09
C LEU A 114 1.34 -18.81 -1.99
N ALA A 115 1.94 -18.29 -3.07
CA ALA A 115 3.33 -17.83 -3.05
C ALA A 115 3.51 -16.68 -2.04
N TYR A 116 2.58 -15.72 -2.01
CA TYR A 116 2.58 -14.62 -1.04
C TYR A 116 2.50 -15.14 0.40
N ALA A 117 1.56 -16.06 0.67
CA ALA A 117 1.36 -16.65 1.99
C ALA A 117 2.60 -17.40 2.50
N HIS A 118 3.38 -18.00 1.60
CA HIS A 118 4.65 -18.66 1.88
C HIS A 118 5.88 -17.73 1.79
N GLN A 119 5.67 -16.41 1.67
CA GLN A 119 6.72 -15.39 1.59
C GLN A 119 7.65 -15.52 0.36
N ASP A 120 7.24 -16.29 -0.65
CA ASP A 120 7.90 -16.32 -1.96
C ASP A 120 7.38 -15.15 -2.81
N TYR A 121 7.78 -13.94 -2.41
CA TYR A 121 7.30 -12.70 -3.02
C TYR A 121 7.74 -12.55 -4.49
N ALA A 122 8.86 -13.15 -4.88
CA ALA A 122 9.31 -13.15 -6.27
C ALA A 122 8.36 -13.96 -7.16
N GLN A 123 7.98 -15.15 -6.70
CA GLN A 123 7.00 -15.98 -7.40
C GLN A 123 5.60 -15.36 -7.37
N ALA A 124 5.20 -14.76 -6.24
CA ALA A 124 3.94 -14.05 -6.13
C ALA A 124 3.84 -12.87 -7.11
N ASN A 125 4.88 -12.04 -7.21
CA ASN A 125 4.98 -10.95 -8.18
C ASN A 125 4.87 -11.45 -9.63
N THR A 126 5.49 -12.60 -9.93
CA THR A 126 5.40 -13.25 -11.25
C THR A 126 3.94 -13.60 -11.59
N PHE A 127 3.20 -14.19 -10.66
CA PHE A 127 1.81 -14.55 -10.88
C PHE A 127 0.89 -13.33 -10.95
N TYR A 128 1.08 -12.31 -10.11
CA TYR A 128 0.28 -11.08 -10.20
C TYR A 128 0.53 -10.32 -11.51
N SER A 129 1.78 -10.27 -11.98
CA SER A 129 2.12 -9.72 -13.30
C SER A 129 1.46 -10.49 -14.43
N LEU A 130 1.46 -11.83 -14.36
CA LEU A 130 0.74 -12.68 -15.31
C LEU A 130 -0.77 -12.40 -15.28
N LEU A 131 -1.36 -12.26 -14.09
CA LEU A 131 -2.78 -11.99 -13.92
C LEU A 131 -3.20 -10.67 -14.59
N LEU A 132 -2.43 -9.59 -14.38
CA LEU A 132 -2.66 -8.29 -15.03
C LEU A 132 -2.47 -8.36 -16.55
N SER A 133 -1.58 -9.24 -17.04
CA SER A 133 -1.40 -9.46 -18.48
C SER A 133 -2.59 -10.18 -19.12
N LEU A 134 -3.24 -11.08 -18.37
CA LEU A 134 -4.44 -11.80 -18.81
C LEU A 134 -5.68 -10.90 -18.78
N ASP A 135 -5.76 -10.01 -17.80
CA ASP A 135 -6.88 -9.10 -17.60
C ASP A 135 -6.42 -7.77 -16.99
N LYS A 136 -6.21 -6.78 -17.86
CA LYS A 136 -5.75 -5.44 -17.47
C LYS A 136 -6.78 -4.64 -16.68
N THR A 137 -8.03 -5.09 -16.62
CA THR A 137 -9.10 -4.37 -15.91
C THR A 137 -9.08 -4.64 -14.39
N ARG A 138 -8.27 -5.61 -13.95
CA ARG A 138 -8.10 -6.00 -12.54
C ARG A 138 -7.16 -5.08 -11.79
N THR A 139 -7.54 -3.82 -11.67
CA THR A 139 -6.75 -2.79 -10.99
C THR A 139 -6.52 -3.12 -9.51
N GLU A 140 -7.35 -3.98 -8.89
CA GLU A 140 -7.18 -4.46 -7.52
C GLU A 140 -5.91 -5.32 -7.31
N ILE A 141 -5.31 -5.85 -8.39
CA ILE A 141 -4.11 -6.68 -8.34
C ILE A 141 -2.84 -5.82 -8.36
N GLU A 142 -2.90 -4.60 -8.86
CA GLU A 142 -1.76 -3.69 -9.00
C GLU A 142 -1.07 -3.42 -7.64
N PRO A 143 -1.79 -3.07 -6.55
CA PRO A 143 -1.17 -2.87 -5.24
C PRO A 143 -0.56 -4.16 -4.67
N LYS A 144 -1.14 -5.33 -4.96
CA LYS A 144 -0.58 -6.62 -4.55
C LYS A 144 0.75 -6.90 -5.26
N ARG A 145 0.80 -6.63 -6.57
CA ARG A 145 2.02 -6.75 -7.39
C ARG A 145 3.12 -5.83 -6.85
N GLU A 146 2.83 -4.55 -6.69
CA GLU A 146 3.79 -3.56 -6.18
C GLU A 146 4.30 -3.93 -4.78
N LYS A 147 3.40 -4.37 -3.89
CA LYS A 147 3.78 -4.86 -2.57
C LYS A 147 4.71 -6.07 -2.64
N THR A 148 4.42 -7.06 -3.49
CA THR A 148 5.32 -8.21 -3.67
C THR A 148 6.67 -7.84 -4.25
N LEU A 149 6.70 -6.86 -5.16
CA LEU A 149 7.93 -6.33 -5.74
C LEU A 149 8.82 -5.70 -4.65
N LEU A 150 8.23 -4.88 -3.80
CA LEU A 150 8.91 -4.25 -2.66
C LEU A 150 9.45 -5.31 -1.69
N LEU A 151 8.60 -6.23 -1.23
CA LEU A 151 8.99 -7.26 -0.27
C LEU A 151 10.06 -8.21 -0.83
N ALA A 152 10.00 -8.56 -2.12
CA ALA A 152 11.02 -9.36 -2.78
C ALA A 152 12.37 -8.63 -2.80
N THR A 153 12.36 -7.33 -3.13
CA THR A 153 13.55 -6.48 -3.14
C THR A 153 14.14 -6.33 -1.74
N GLU A 154 13.32 -6.05 -0.73
CA GLU A 154 13.76 -5.93 0.66
C GLU A 154 14.39 -7.22 1.20
N ASN A 155 13.81 -8.38 0.88
CA ASN A 155 14.36 -9.67 1.28
C ASN A 155 15.76 -9.92 0.68
N LEU A 156 15.95 -9.56 -0.60
CA LEU A 156 17.25 -9.66 -1.26
C LEU A 156 18.26 -8.69 -0.64
N VAL A 157 17.87 -7.44 -0.40
CA VAL A 157 18.74 -6.43 0.23
C VAL A 157 19.15 -6.84 1.64
N ARG A 158 18.23 -7.37 2.44
CA ARG A 158 18.52 -7.88 3.78
C ARG A 158 19.51 -9.04 3.74
N SER A 159 19.31 -9.97 2.80
CA SER A 159 20.21 -11.11 2.60
C SER A 159 21.59 -10.65 2.12
N ALA A 160 21.65 -9.62 1.26
CA ALA A 160 22.90 -9.03 0.79
C ALA A 160 23.66 -8.35 1.94
N ALA A 161 22.97 -7.57 2.78
CA ALA A 161 23.55 -6.94 3.96
C ALA A 161 24.09 -7.96 4.96
N GLN A 162 23.39 -9.10 5.16
CA GLN A 162 23.90 -10.19 5.99
C GLN A 162 25.16 -10.81 5.39
N ALA A 163 25.16 -11.10 4.08
CA ALA A 163 26.33 -11.64 3.40
C ALA A 163 27.52 -10.68 3.45
N GLU A 164 27.29 -9.38 3.36
CA GLU A 164 28.30 -8.34 3.56
C GLU A 164 28.87 -8.36 4.98
N ALA A 165 28.02 -8.43 6.01
CA ALA A 165 28.46 -8.54 7.41
C ALA A 165 29.30 -9.80 7.66
N ASP A 166 29.02 -10.88 6.94
CA ASP A 166 29.78 -12.13 6.98
C ASP A 166 31.06 -12.10 6.11
N ASN A 167 31.39 -10.97 5.47
CA ASN A 167 32.49 -10.81 4.50
C ASN A 167 32.36 -11.71 3.24
N ARG A 168 31.15 -12.21 2.94
CA ARG A 168 30.83 -12.97 1.73
C ARG A 168 30.45 -12.02 0.59
N PHE A 169 31.41 -11.20 0.15
CA PHE A 169 31.17 -10.12 -0.81
C PHE A 169 30.65 -10.60 -2.18
N SER A 170 31.08 -11.78 -2.65
CA SER A 170 30.58 -12.37 -3.90
C SER A 170 29.08 -12.71 -3.83
N ASP A 171 28.62 -13.24 -2.69
CA ASP A 171 27.21 -13.60 -2.49
C ASP A 171 26.36 -12.33 -2.38
N ALA A 172 26.85 -11.34 -1.62
CA ALA A 172 26.20 -10.04 -1.49
C ALA A 172 26.06 -9.35 -2.86
N GLU A 173 27.10 -9.41 -3.70
CA GLU A 173 27.06 -8.83 -5.05
C GLU A 173 26.00 -9.49 -5.92
N GLN A 174 25.89 -10.82 -5.90
CA GLN A 174 24.86 -11.54 -6.65
C GLN A 174 23.45 -11.13 -6.18
N LEU A 175 23.26 -10.97 -4.87
CA LEU A 175 21.97 -10.57 -4.28
C LEU A 175 21.59 -9.13 -4.66
N TYR A 176 22.54 -8.18 -4.66
CA TYR A 176 22.27 -6.82 -5.16
C TYR A 176 21.97 -6.79 -6.66
N ARG A 177 22.67 -7.59 -7.48
CA ARG A 177 22.36 -7.71 -8.91
C ARG A 177 20.95 -8.26 -9.15
N GLN A 178 20.52 -9.22 -8.33
CA GLN A 178 19.13 -9.70 -8.37
C GLN A 178 18.14 -8.61 -7.96
N ALA A 179 18.40 -7.87 -6.87
CA ALA A 179 17.54 -6.77 -6.44
C ALA A 179 17.43 -5.68 -7.53
N LEU A 180 18.54 -5.31 -8.18
CA LEU A 180 18.55 -4.36 -9.29
C LEU A 180 17.88 -4.88 -10.57
N SER A 181 17.83 -6.20 -10.78
CA SER A 181 17.02 -6.75 -11.88
C SER A 181 15.51 -6.58 -11.67
N ILE A 182 15.08 -6.45 -10.42
CA ILE A 182 13.69 -6.26 -10.00
C ILE A 182 13.33 -4.76 -9.97
N ALA A 183 14.19 -3.95 -9.35
CA ALA A 183 14.01 -2.50 -9.21
C ALA A 183 15.20 -1.73 -9.84
N PRO A 184 15.34 -1.73 -11.18
CA PRO A 184 16.51 -1.18 -11.89
C PRO A 184 16.62 0.34 -11.87
N LYS A 185 15.64 1.03 -11.28
CA LYS A 185 15.60 2.50 -11.18
C LYS A 185 15.61 2.99 -9.74
N ASP A 186 15.91 2.12 -8.78
CA ASP A 186 15.99 2.49 -7.36
C ASP A 186 17.40 3.06 -7.04
N PRO A 187 17.54 4.40 -6.86
CA PRO A 187 18.83 5.00 -6.57
C PRO A 187 19.43 4.54 -5.24
N THR A 188 18.61 4.09 -4.29
CA THR A 188 19.07 3.55 -3.01
C THR A 188 19.75 2.20 -3.20
N LEU A 189 19.22 1.34 -4.08
CA LEU A 189 19.86 0.06 -4.40
C LEU A 189 21.21 0.26 -5.09
N HIS A 190 21.28 1.16 -6.07
CA HIS A 190 22.52 1.51 -6.75
C HIS A 190 23.58 2.05 -5.77
N SER A 191 23.18 2.93 -4.84
CA SER A 191 24.06 3.46 -3.80
C SER A 191 24.60 2.37 -2.87
N ARG A 192 23.72 1.49 -2.37
CA ARG A 192 24.10 0.37 -1.48
C ARG A 192 24.99 -0.63 -2.19
N PHE A 193 24.72 -0.91 -3.46
CA PHE A 193 25.54 -1.81 -4.25
C PHE A 193 26.94 -1.23 -4.50
N ALA A 194 27.05 0.09 -4.74
CA ALA A 194 28.34 0.77 -4.84
C ALA A 194 29.17 0.70 -3.54
N ASP A 195 28.52 0.87 -2.39
CA ASP A 195 29.20 0.76 -1.10
C ASP A 195 29.72 -0.67 -0.85
N LEU A 196 28.94 -1.69 -1.22
CA LEU A 196 29.41 -3.07 -1.21
C LEU A 196 30.62 -3.27 -2.15
N LEU A 197 30.53 -2.81 -3.39
CA LEU A 197 31.61 -2.94 -4.38
C LEU A 197 32.91 -2.27 -3.90
N THR A 198 32.80 -1.14 -3.19
CA THR A 198 33.94 -0.48 -2.55
C THR A 198 34.59 -1.40 -1.50
N LYS A 199 33.80 -2.00 -0.61
CA LYS A 199 34.28 -2.96 0.40
C LYS A 199 34.88 -4.24 -0.22
N ALA A 200 34.33 -4.66 -1.36
CA ALA A 200 34.82 -5.80 -2.13
C ALA A 200 36.10 -5.51 -2.94
N GLY A 201 36.65 -4.29 -2.87
CA GLY A 201 37.87 -3.91 -3.59
C GLY A 201 37.65 -3.62 -5.08
N LYS A 202 36.42 -3.28 -5.49
CA LYS A 202 36.01 -2.98 -6.88
C LYS A 202 35.59 -1.51 -7.06
N PRO A 203 36.49 -0.53 -6.84
CA PRO A 203 36.13 0.89 -6.80
C PRO A 203 35.65 1.46 -8.15
N ASN A 204 36.12 0.93 -9.28
CA ASN A 204 35.69 1.39 -10.62
C ASN A 204 34.23 1.01 -10.91
N GLU A 205 33.82 -0.20 -10.51
CA GLU A 205 32.41 -0.63 -10.64
C GLU A 205 31.53 0.16 -9.66
N ALA A 206 32.00 0.39 -8.43
CA ALA A 206 31.31 1.20 -7.43
C ALA A 206 31.02 2.62 -7.94
N GLU A 207 31.98 3.26 -8.59
CA GLU A 207 31.81 4.59 -9.18
C GLU A 207 30.78 4.60 -10.31
N GLY A 208 30.70 3.53 -11.09
CA GLY A 208 29.65 3.34 -12.10
C GLY A 208 28.25 3.30 -11.48
N GLU A 209 28.08 2.50 -10.43
CA GLU A 209 26.80 2.37 -9.72
C GLU A 209 26.41 3.67 -8.98
N ARG A 210 27.36 4.40 -8.40
CA ARG A 210 27.10 5.74 -7.81
C ARG A 210 26.60 6.74 -8.83
N ARG A 211 27.21 6.77 -10.01
CA ARG A 211 26.74 7.64 -11.10
C ARG A 211 25.31 7.31 -11.49
N ILE A 212 24.98 6.03 -11.61
CA ILE A 212 23.60 5.60 -11.91
C ILE A 212 22.65 6.04 -10.79
N ALA A 213 23.04 5.89 -9.51
CA ALA A 213 22.25 6.38 -8.39
C ALA A 213 22.00 7.90 -8.48
N GLU A 214 23.03 8.68 -8.80
CA GLU A 214 22.94 10.14 -8.97
C GLU A 214 22.07 10.54 -10.17
N GLU A 215 22.12 9.80 -11.28
CA GLU A 215 21.29 10.01 -12.47
C GLU A 215 19.81 9.64 -12.24
N LEU A 216 19.56 8.61 -11.43
CA LEU A 216 18.21 8.15 -11.07
C LEU A 216 17.59 8.96 -9.92
N MET A 217 18.42 9.58 -9.08
CA MET A 217 17.95 10.62 -8.17
C MET A 217 17.38 11.76 -9.01
N PRO A 218 16.15 12.24 -8.75
CA PRO A 218 15.56 13.31 -9.52
C PRO A 218 16.35 14.61 -9.34
N HIS A 219 17.36 14.82 -10.18
CA HIS A 219 18.11 16.06 -10.32
C HIS A 219 17.76 16.68 -11.66
N ARG A 220 16.75 17.56 -11.61
CA ARG A 220 16.52 18.72 -12.49
C ARG A 220 17.61 18.94 -13.55
N THR A 221 17.46 18.36 -14.74
CA THR A 221 18.30 18.73 -15.90
C THR A 221 17.49 19.00 -17.15
N ALA A 222 17.60 20.27 -17.57
CA ALA A 222 17.35 20.83 -18.88
C ALA A 222 15.91 20.80 -19.41
N ILE A 223 15.14 21.83 -19.07
CA ILE A 223 14.63 22.82 -20.05
C ILE A 223 14.20 24.09 -19.27
N VAL A 224 14.52 25.24 -19.88
CA VAL A 224 14.19 26.63 -19.54
C VAL A 224 15.08 27.38 -18.55
N ARG A 225 15.98 28.16 -19.16
CA ARG A 225 16.39 29.50 -18.74
C ARG A 225 15.16 30.36 -18.40
N SER A 226 14.85 30.54 -17.12
CA SER A 226 14.41 31.82 -16.54
C SER A 226 14.11 31.67 -15.04
N ASN A 227 14.77 32.53 -14.27
CA ASN A 227 14.52 32.89 -12.87
C ASN A 227 14.86 31.90 -11.71
N PRO A 228 15.76 32.28 -10.78
CA PRO A 228 16.08 31.53 -9.57
C PRO A 228 15.35 32.07 -8.34
N ALA A 229 14.27 31.41 -7.91
CA ALA A 229 13.68 31.43 -6.57
C ALA A 229 12.52 30.41 -6.60
N SER A 230 12.39 29.35 -5.80
CA SER A 230 12.97 28.94 -4.53
C SER A 230 13.25 27.43 -4.57
N LYS A 231 14.35 26.99 -3.94
CA LYS A 231 14.59 25.59 -3.59
C LYS A 231 14.01 25.37 -2.19
N ASN A 232 13.10 24.41 -2.02
CA ASN A 232 12.82 23.76 -0.74
C ASN A 232 12.09 22.42 -1.00
N ASP A 233 12.77 21.31 -0.70
CA ASP A 233 12.31 20.15 0.11
C ASP A 233 10.90 19.55 -0.08
N SER A 234 10.30 19.49 -1.28
CA SER A 234 9.02 18.78 -1.42
C SER A 234 9.17 17.27 -1.65
N LEU A 235 8.61 16.49 -0.71
CA LEU A 235 8.43 15.03 -0.70
C LEU A 235 7.26 14.68 -1.64
N GLU A 236 7.34 15.01 -2.92
CA GLU A 236 6.17 15.18 -3.80
C GLU A 236 5.36 13.94 -4.19
N ASP A 237 5.60 12.76 -3.62
CA ASP A 237 4.63 11.68 -3.83
C ASP A 237 4.72 10.57 -2.77
N LEU A 238 5.89 10.30 -2.18
CA LEU A 238 6.15 9.03 -1.48
C LEU A 238 5.77 7.78 -2.33
N GLY A 239 5.48 7.94 -3.62
CA GLY A 239 4.89 6.94 -4.52
C GLY A 239 3.43 6.56 -4.19
N ARG A 240 2.70 7.36 -3.41
CA ARG A 240 1.38 7.00 -2.85
C ARG A 240 0.20 7.54 -3.63
N TRP A 241 0.41 8.54 -4.47
CA TRP A 241 -0.60 9.08 -5.38
C TRP A 241 -0.66 8.28 -6.68
N GLY A 242 0.45 7.70 -7.14
CA GLY A 242 0.46 6.79 -8.29
C GLY A 242 -0.15 7.44 -9.53
N ASN A 243 -1.22 6.83 -10.08
CA ASN A 243 -1.94 7.39 -11.24
C ASN A 243 -2.71 8.68 -10.94
N GLU A 244 -2.82 9.08 -9.68
CA GLU A 244 -3.48 10.31 -9.22
C GLU A 244 -2.49 11.45 -8.92
N ILE A 245 -1.24 11.36 -9.37
CA ILE A 245 -0.20 12.37 -9.12
C ILE A 245 -0.60 13.79 -9.57
N GLU A 246 -1.40 13.91 -10.63
CA GLU A 246 -1.90 15.22 -11.08
C GLU A 246 -2.80 15.88 -10.02
N ARG A 247 -3.56 15.09 -9.24
CA ARG A 247 -4.38 15.62 -8.14
C ARG A 247 -3.52 16.17 -7.02
N TYR A 248 -2.39 15.51 -6.74
CA TYR A 248 -1.43 16.05 -5.79
C TYR A 248 -0.90 17.41 -6.25
N HIS A 249 -0.56 17.56 -7.53
CA HIS A 249 -0.12 18.83 -8.08
C HIS A 249 -1.21 19.91 -8.03
N GLU A 250 -2.46 19.55 -8.36
CA GLU A 250 -3.62 20.44 -8.22
C GLU A 250 -3.79 20.92 -6.77
N ILE A 251 -3.68 20.01 -5.80
CA ILE A 251 -3.78 20.35 -4.38
C ILE A 251 -2.62 21.25 -3.96
N ARG A 252 -1.38 20.88 -4.29
CA ARG A 252 -0.17 21.64 -3.95
C ARG A 252 -0.25 23.06 -4.50
N ASP A 253 -0.71 23.24 -5.72
CA ASP A 253 -0.74 24.53 -6.40
C ASP A 253 -2.04 25.32 -6.19
N ALA A 254 -3.00 24.76 -5.44
CA ALA A 254 -4.24 25.44 -5.08
C ALA A 254 -3.99 26.68 -4.21
N GLN A 255 -4.65 27.79 -4.54
CA GLN A 255 -4.65 29.00 -3.71
C GLN A 255 -5.37 28.78 -2.37
N ALA A 256 -6.38 27.91 -2.36
CA ALA A 256 -7.10 27.47 -1.18
C ALA A 256 -7.49 25.99 -1.34
N THR A 257 -7.34 25.20 -0.27
CA THR A 257 -7.67 23.77 -0.29
C THR A 257 -9.07 23.48 0.18
N THR A 258 -9.74 22.52 -0.44
CA THR A 258 -11.04 22.00 0.00
C THR A 258 -10.89 20.92 1.08
N ARG A 259 -11.97 20.63 1.81
CA ARG A 259 -11.99 19.59 2.84
C ARG A 259 -11.66 18.20 2.30
N GLU A 260 -12.10 17.87 1.08
CA GLU A 260 -11.73 16.60 0.42
C GLU A 260 -10.23 16.51 0.12
N GLN A 261 -9.60 17.62 -0.29
CA GLN A 261 -8.17 17.66 -0.58
C GLN A 261 -7.34 17.47 0.69
N ILE A 262 -7.78 18.05 1.81
CA ILE A 262 -7.16 17.84 3.12
C ILE A 262 -7.30 16.39 3.60
N ALA A 263 -8.49 15.79 3.42
CA ALA A 263 -8.68 14.38 3.73
C ALA A 263 -7.70 13.50 2.94
N ALA A 264 -7.58 13.76 1.64
CA ALA A 264 -6.64 13.04 0.78
C ALA A 264 -5.18 13.22 1.23
N ILE A 265 -4.72 14.44 1.49
CA ILE A 265 -3.36 14.70 2.00
C ILE A 265 -3.09 13.89 3.27
N ILE A 266 -3.97 13.97 4.26
CA ILE A 266 -3.77 13.30 5.55
C ILE A 266 -3.63 11.78 5.36
N VAL A 267 -4.56 11.16 4.62
CA VAL A 267 -4.56 9.71 4.46
C VAL A 267 -3.37 9.25 3.62
N LYS A 268 -3.07 9.94 2.51
CA LYS A 268 -1.93 9.57 1.66
C LYS A 268 -0.61 9.75 2.39
N TYR A 269 -0.42 10.76 3.25
CA TYR A 269 0.81 10.92 4.03
C TYR A 269 0.90 9.99 5.25
N PHE A 270 -0.21 9.54 5.81
CA PHE A 270 -0.25 8.76 7.06
C PHE A 270 -1.12 7.49 6.95
N PRO A 271 -0.80 6.51 6.09
CA PRO A 271 -1.61 5.31 5.88
C PRO A 271 -1.76 4.44 7.15
N GLN A 272 -0.86 4.57 8.11
CA GLN A 272 -0.96 3.87 9.40
C GLN A 272 -2.21 4.27 10.20
N ILE A 273 -2.86 5.41 9.92
CA ILE A 273 -4.11 5.80 10.60
C ILE A 273 -5.27 4.84 10.30
N LEU A 274 -5.17 4.03 9.24
CA LEU A 274 -6.17 3.01 8.91
C LEU A 274 -6.34 1.98 10.03
N GLU A 275 -5.31 1.77 10.86
CA GLU A 275 -5.34 0.84 11.99
C GLU A 275 -6.13 1.38 13.18
N HIS A 276 -6.43 2.69 13.21
CA HIS A 276 -7.08 3.36 14.33
C HIS A 276 -8.56 3.66 14.12
N ARG A 277 -9.17 3.13 13.06
CA ARG A 277 -10.60 3.31 12.78
C ARG A 277 -11.42 2.76 13.95
N GLN A 278 -12.20 3.62 14.61
CA GLN A 278 -12.99 3.22 15.77
C GLN A 278 -14.32 2.61 15.33
N ASN A 279 -15.18 3.45 14.73
CA ASN A 279 -16.52 3.08 14.25
C ASN A 279 -16.83 3.87 12.98
N ARG A 280 -17.42 3.19 11.99
CA ARG A 280 -17.82 3.81 10.73
C ARG A 280 -18.94 4.81 10.95
N GLN A 281 -18.71 6.09 10.65
CA GLN A 281 -19.75 7.12 10.70
C GLN A 281 -20.49 7.21 9.35
N ILE A 282 -21.77 7.58 9.39
CA ILE A 282 -22.59 7.78 8.18
C ILE A 282 -22.31 9.18 7.63
N VAL A 283 -21.87 9.25 6.37
CA VAL A 283 -21.64 10.50 5.63
C VAL A 283 -22.58 10.51 4.43
N THR A 284 -23.38 11.55 4.28
CA THR A 284 -24.53 11.54 3.34
C THR A 284 -24.24 12.13 1.96
N ASP A 285 -23.13 12.85 1.80
CA ASP A 285 -22.79 13.64 0.60
C ASP A 285 -21.44 13.28 -0.04
N VAL A 286 -20.92 12.09 0.26
CA VAL A 286 -19.55 11.68 -0.13
C VAL A 286 -19.49 10.80 -1.39
N ASP A 287 -20.60 10.23 -1.86
CA ASP A 287 -20.61 9.25 -2.96
C ASP A 287 -20.06 9.80 -4.29
N ALA A 288 -20.19 11.11 -4.52
CA ALA A 288 -19.67 11.78 -5.72
C ALA A 288 -18.26 12.36 -5.54
N ALA A 289 -17.72 12.32 -4.31
CA ALA A 289 -16.39 12.84 -4.02
C ALA A 289 -15.32 11.86 -4.52
N TRP A 290 -14.28 12.40 -5.15
CA TRP A 290 -13.20 11.58 -5.66
C TRP A 290 -12.35 10.97 -4.54
N ALA A 291 -12.25 11.66 -3.41
CA ALA A 291 -11.55 11.24 -2.20
C ALA A 291 -12.51 10.56 -1.20
N SER A 292 -13.54 9.85 -1.70
CA SER A 292 -14.62 9.33 -0.84
C SER A 292 -14.11 8.34 0.21
N GLU A 293 -13.13 7.51 -0.13
CA GLU A 293 -12.49 6.60 0.82
C GLU A 293 -11.68 7.37 1.87
N GLU A 294 -10.89 8.36 1.46
CA GLU A 294 -10.09 9.18 2.36
C GLU A 294 -10.95 10.01 3.31
N ILE A 295 -12.06 10.55 2.82
CA ILE A 295 -13.07 11.26 3.63
C ILE A 295 -13.63 10.33 4.71
N GLN A 296 -14.02 9.10 4.33
CA GLN A 296 -14.51 8.12 5.31
C GLN A 296 -13.44 7.82 6.37
N ILE A 297 -12.16 7.70 5.98
CA ILE A 297 -11.06 7.43 6.92
C ILE A 297 -10.88 8.54 7.93
N VAL A 298 -10.79 9.80 7.49
CA VAL A 298 -10.54 10.93 8.41
C VAL A 298 -11.73 11.16 9.36
N VAL A 299 -12.94 10.80 8.95
CA VAL A 299 -14.13 10.85 9.81
C VAL A 299 -14.14 9.67 10.80
N ASP A 300 -13.86 8.45 10.36
CA ASP A 300 -13.86 7.23 11.21
C ASP A 300 -12.74 7.23 12.26
N THR A 301 -11.66 7.96 11.98
CA THR A 301 -10.54 8.20 12.90
C THR A 301 -10.73 9.45 13.77
N GLY A 302 -11.78 10.25 13.49
CA GLY A 302 -12.08 11.48 14.21
C GLY A 302 -11.13 12.64 13.92
N LEU A 303 -10.33 12.56 12.85
CA LEU A 303 -9.41 13.62 12.44
C LEU A 303 -10.15 14.83 11.86
N MET A 304 -11.27 14.62 11.17
CA MET A 304 -12.13 15.69 10.66
C MET A 304 -13.59 15.44 11.07
N ASP A 305 -14.29 16.52 11.43
CA ASP A 305 -15.68 16.46 11.92
C ASP A 305 -16.70 16.57 10.79
N LEU A 306 -17.84 15.91 10.95
CA LEU A 306 -19.04 16.14 10.14
C LEU A 306 -19.80 17.37 10.62
N PHE A 307 -20.56 17.97 9.70
CA PHE A 307 -21.56 18.97 10.07
C PHE A 307 -22.75 18.32 10.80
N PRO A 308 -23.54 19.09 11.57
CA PRO A 308 -24.66 18.56 12.35
C PRO A 308 -25.73 17.79 11.55
N ASN A 309 -25.82 18.02 10.24
CA ASN A 309 -26.69 17.36 9.28
C ASN A 309 -26.07 16.09 8.65
N HIS A 310 -24.97 15.57 9.19
CA HIS A 310 -24.24 14.39 8.69
C HIS A 310 -23.66 14.56 7.27
N THR A 311 -23.39 15.80 6.85
CA THR A 311 -22.62 16.08 5.64
C THR A 311 -21.15 16.31 5.98
N PHE A 312 -20.27 16.03 5.03
CA PHE A 312 -18.85 16.38 5.09
C PHE A 312 -18.54 17.66 4.31
N GLU A 313 -19.35 17.97 3.30
CA GLU A 313 -19.19 19.06 2.33
C GLU A 313 -17.79 19.05 1.65
N PRO A 314 -17.52 18.06 0.78
CA PRO A 314 -16.21 17.83 0.16
C PRO A 314 -15.58 19.08 -0.46
N SER A 315 -16.39 19.89 -1.15
CA SER A 315 -15.93 21.07 -1.91
C SER A 315 -15.78 22.35 -1.08
N THR A 316 -16.14 22.33 0.21
CA THR A 316 -16.01 23.52 1.08
C THR A 316 -14.53 23.81 1.36
N LEU A 317 -14.13 25.08 1.28
CA LEU A 317 -12.76 25.52 1.56
C LEU A 317 -12.41 25.31 3.04
N THR A 318 -11.18 24.90 3.30
CA THR A 318 -10.66 24.66 4.64
C THR A 318 -9.89 25.88 5.14
N THR A 319 -10.20 26.31 6.36
CA THR A 319 -9.46 27.37 7.06
C THR A 319 -8.18 26.84 7.71
N ARG A 320 -7.20 27.73 7.94
CA ARG A 320 -5.97 27.41 8.69
C ARG A 320 -6.28 26.85 10.08
N GLY A 321 -7.31 27.35 10.76
CA GLY A 321 -7.76 26.86 12.07
C GLY A 321 -8.31 25.43 12.03
N GLU A 322 -9.19 25.13 11.08
CA GLU A 322 -9.73 23.76 10.91
C GLU A 322 -8.63 22.74 10.63
N PHE A 323 -7.68 23.11 9.77
CA PHE A 323 -6.53 22.25 9.48
C PHE A 323 -5.61 22.09 10.68
N ALA A 324 -5.38 23.15 11.47
CA ALA A 324 -4.62 23.05 12.72
C ALA A 324 -5.25 22.06 13.69
N VAL A 325 -6.58 22.06 13.82
CA VAL A 325 -7.32 21.09 14.64
C VAL A 325 -7.12 19.66 14.11
N ALA A 326 -7.26 19.44 12.80
CA ALA A 326 -7.05 18.14 12.19
C ALA A 326 -5.62 17.61 12.43
N MET A 327 -4.60 18.45 12.22
CA MET A 327 -3.20 18.10 12.44
C MET A 327 -2.88 17.87 13.92
N ALA A 328 -3.46 18.64 14.84
CA ALA A 328 -3.33 18.42 16.28
C ALA A 328 -3.92 17.09 16.73
N ARG A 329 -5.06 16.69 16.15
CA ARG A 329 -5.65 15.36 16.37
C ARG A 329 -4.77 14.26 15.80
N LEU A 330 -4.20 14.46 14.62
CA LEU A 330 -3.27 13.51 14.00
C LEU A 330 -2.00 13.32 14.83
N ILE A 331 -1.39 14.39 15.35
CA ILE A 331 -0.24 14.33 16.26
C ILE A 331 -0.54 13.42 17.47
N ARG A 332 -1.72 13.58 18.07
CA ARG A 332 -2.15 12.76 19.22
C ARG A 332 -2.41 11.31 18.82
N LEU A 333 -3.04 11.10 17.65
CA LEU A 333 -3.32 9.76 17.12
C LEU A 333 -2.03 8.98 16.87
N LEU A 334 -0.99 9.65 16.37
CA LEU A 334 0.33 9.09 16.13
C LEU A 334 1.16 8.87 17.40
N GLY A 335 0.61 9.17 18.59
CA GLY A 335 1.31 9.02 19.86
C GLY A 335 2.46 10.01 20.07
N LEU A 336 2.46 11.15 19.36
CA LEU A 336 3.47 12.18 19.51
C LEU A 336 3.13 13.06 20.71
N PHE A 337 3.63 12.69 21.89
CA PHE A 337 3.41 13.45 23.12
C PHE A 337 4.34 14.67 23.20
N PRO A 338 3.80 15.87 23.45
CA PRO A 338 4.61 17.06 23.56
C PRO A 338 5.55 16.96 24.77
N ASN A 339 6.86 17.14 24.54
CA ASN A 339 7.83 17.46 25.59
C ASN A 339 7.86 18.98 25.73
N ASP A 340 7.44 19.55 26.87
CA ASP A 340 7.50 20.97 27.25
C ASP A 340 7.84 21.97 26.13
N ASN A 341 7.00 22.03 25.09
CA ASN A 341 7.25 22.93 23.96
C ASN A 341 7.01 24.37 24.41
N PRO A 342 7.94 25.29 24.12
CA PRO A 342 7.76 26.70 24.47
C PRO A 342 6.52 27.25 23.76
N ARG A 343 5.69 27.98 24.49
CA ARG A 343 4.50 28.63 23.91
C ARG A 343 4.96 29.67 22.88
N ILE A 344 4.36 29.63 21.70
CA ILE A 344 4.64 30.57 20.62
C ILE A 344 3.53 31.63 20.63
N PRO A 345 3.84 32.89 20.98
CA PRO A 345 2.84 33.95 21.01
C PRO A 345 2.25 34.22 19.62
N THR A 346 0.93 34.39 19.56
CA THR A 346 0.18 34.78 18.36
C THR A 346 -0.66 36.01 18.67
N THR A 347 -0.80 36.93 17.72
CA THR A 347 -1.55 38.18 17.92
C THR A 347 -3.06 38.00 17.90
N ASP A 348 -3.56 36.95 17.25
CA ASP A 348 -4.98 36.69 16.96
C ASP A 348 -5.54 35.44 17.66
N VAL A 349 -4.70 34.48 18.06
CA VAL A 349 -5.12 33.26 18.78
C VAL A 349 -4.70 33.34 20.25
N VAL A 350 -5.58 33.84 21.11
CA VAL A 350 -5.32 34.02 22.55
C VAL A 350 -5.84 32.83 23.39
N PRO A 351 -5.39 32.65 24.66
CA PRO A 351 -5.74 31.48 25.48
C PRO A 351 -7.22 31.19 25.71
N THR A 352 -8.11 32.16 25.48
CA THR A 352 -9.57 31.99 25.59
C THR A 352 -10.19 31.41 24.32
N ASN A 353 -9.46 31.35 23.20
CA ASN A 353 -9.92 30.71 21.97
C ASN A 353 -9.98 29.18 22.16
N THR A 354 -11.06 28.55 21.69
CA THR A 354 -11.28 27.10 21.83
C THR A 354 -10.22 26.26 21.13
N GLN A 355 -9.66 26.74 20.02
CA GLN A 355 -8.62 26.08 19.25
C GLN A 355 -7.20 26.43 19.73
N TYR A 356 -7.05 27.27 20.78
CA TYR A 356 -5.74 27.74 21.25
C TYR A 356 -4.77 26.60 21.53
N ARG A 357 -5.25 25.52 22.17
CA ARG A 357 -4.40 24.36 22.50
C ARG A 357 -3.93 23.60 21.27
N ASP A 358 -4.78 23.48 20.26
CA ASP A 358 -4.45 22.78 19.02
C ASP A 358 -3.47 23.59 18.18
N VAL A 359 -3.69 24.91 18.09
CA VAL A 359 -2.77 25.85 17.42
C VAL A 359 -1.38 25.82 18.08
N GLN A 360 -1.31 25.91 19.41
CA GLN A 360 -0.02 25.83 20.11
C GLN A 360 0.68 24.48 19.91
N LEU A 361 -0.07 23.38 19.77
CA LEU A 361 0.50 22.06 19.51
C LEU A 361 1.15 21.99 18.13
N VAL A 362 0.45 22.42 17.08
CA VAL A 362 1.00 22.38 15.71
C VAL A 362 2.15 23.37 15.51
N LEU A 363 2.12 24.52 16.19
CA LEU A 363 3.24 25.47 16.21
C LEU A 363 4.44 24.88 16.96
N GLY A 364 4.22 24.22 18.11
CA GLY A 364 5.29 23.62 18.91
C GLY A 364 6.04 22.51 18.18
N TYR A 365 5.36 21.74 17.32
CA TYR A 365 5.99 20.75 16.43
C TYR A 365 6.51 21.34 15.12
N ALA A 366 6.42 22.67 14.94
CA ALA A 366 6.74 23.36 13.69
C ALA A 366 5.99 22.80 12.46
N VAL A 367 4.83 22.18 12.68
CA VAL A 367 3.96 21.66 11.61
C VAL A 367 3.33 22.82 10.85
N MET A 368 2.91 23.86 11.57
CA MET A 368 2.46 25.13 11.00
C MET A 368 3.30 26.29 11.54
N SER A 369 3.20 27.45 10.90
CA SER A 369 3.93 28.66 11.29
C SER A 369 3.02 29.87 11.39
N VAL A 370 3.44 30.84 12.19
CA VAL A 370 2.85 32.19 12.22
C VAL A 370 3.34 32.99 11.01
N HIS A 371 2.52 33.91 10.52
CA HIS A 371 2.93 34.87 9.50
C HIS A 371 3.92 35.90 10.07
N ASP A 372 4.62 36.63 9.19
CA ASP A 372 5.53 37.72 9.57
C ASP A 372 4.82 38.82 10.38
N SER A 373 3.50 38.95 10.26
CA SER A 373 2.66 39.85 11.06
C SER A 373 2.47 39.40 12.52
N GLY A 374 2.93 38.20 12.88
CA GLY A 374 2.69 37.57 14.17
C GLY A 374 1.30 36.95 14.34
N ALA A 375 0.45 37.03 13.32
CA ALA A 375 -0.86 36.38 13.30
C ALA A 375 -0.72 34.92 12.85
N PHE A 376 -1.53 34.04 13.43
CA PHE A 376 -1.73 32.69 12.93
C PHE A 376 -2.74 32.66 11.76
N ASP A 377 -3.60 33.65 11.66
CA ASP A 377 -4.70 33.78 10.69
C ASP A 377 -5.67 32.60 10.73
N ILE A 378 -6.29 32.38 11.89
CA ILE A 378 -7.12 31.19 12.17
C ILE A 378 -8.30 31.01 11.21
N SER A 379 -8.87 32.11 10.71
CA SER A 379 -10.01 32.11 9.78
C SER A 379 -9.58 32.23 8.32
N GLY A 380 -8.29 32.42 8.05
CA GLY A 380 -7.76 32.52 6.70
C GLY A 380 -7.88 31.21 5.94
N GLU A 381 -8.06 31.30 4.62
CA GLU A 381 -8.03 30.14 3.73
C GLU A 381 -6.65 29.47 3.78
N LEU A 382 -6.62 28.14 3.70
CA LEU A 382 -5.38 27.38 3.73
C LEU A 382 -4.84 27.14 2.31
N PRO A 383 -3.66 27.68 1.95
CA PRO A 383 -3.03 27.39 0.66
C PRO A 383 -2.53 25.95 0.56
N GLY A 384 -2.59 25.39 -0.65
CA GLY A 384 -2.13 24.04 -0.95
C GLY A 384 -0.71 23.72 -0.50
N ARG A 385 0.22 24.62 -0.84
CA ARG A 385 1.65 24.50 -0.46
C ARG A 385 1.85 24.45 1.04
N GLU A 386 1.03 25.17 1.80
CA GLU A 386 1.10 25.17 3.25
C GLU A 386 0.58 23.85 3.82
N ALA A 387 -0.56 23.37 3.34
CA ALA A 387 -1.14 22.09 3.76
C ALA A 387 -0.18 20.92 3.52
N VAL A 388 0.38 20.85 2.30
CA VAL A 388 1.37 19.83 1.91
C VAL A 388 2.62 19.94 2.78
N GLY A 389 3.20 21.14 2.89
CA GLY A 389 4.41 21.34 3.70
C GLY A 389 4.21 21.00 5.17
N ALA A 390 3.01 21.21 5.73
CA ALA A 390 2.68 20.81 7.09
C ALA A 390 2.62 19.29 7.25
N ALA A 391 1.99 18.57 6.31
CA ALA A 391 1.97 17.11 6.31
C ALA A 391 3.37 16.52 6.20
N GLU A 392 4.22 17.09 5.33
CA GLU A 392 5.64 16.71 5.18
C GLU A 392 6.44 16.88 6.46
N ARG A 393 6.33 18.04 7.11
CA ARG A 393 7.01 18.31 8.39
C ARG A 393 6.56 17.35 9.47
N LEU A 394 5.26 17.09 9.58
CA LEU A 394 4.74 16.12 10.55
C LEU A 394 5.23 14.70 10.26
N LEU A 395 5.26 14.28 8.99
CA LEU A 395 5.74 12.95 8.62
C LEU A 395 7.20 12.77 9.00
N LYS A 396 8.04 13.78 8.73
CA LYS A 396 9.45 13.77 9.13
C LYS A 396 9.60 13.63 10.64
N THR A 397 8.84 14.40 11.42
CA THR A 397 8.81 14.30 12.89
C THR A 397 8.40 12.91 13.36
N PHE A 398 7.36 12.33 12.76
CA PHE A 398 6.88 10.99 13.10
C PHE A 398 7.91 9.91 12.78
N GLN A 399 8.57 9.98 11.62
CA GLN A 399 9.63 9.02 11.27
C GLN A 399 10.82 9.09 12.23
N GLN A 400 11.18 10.30 12.67
CA GLN A 400 12.25 10.51 13.64
C GLN A 400 11.95 9.95 15.03
N SER A 401 10.67 9.86 15.43
CA SER A 401 10.31 9.30 16.75
C SER A 401 10.22 7.76 16.79
N GLN A 402 10.28 7.10 15.64
CA GLN A 402 10.28 5.62 15.52
C GLN A 402 11.70 5.01 15.52
N HIS A 403 12.73 5.85 15.50
CA HIS A 403 14.15 5.48 15.60
C HIS A 403 14.70 5.84 16.98
#